data_AF-A0A946Y1F4-F1
#
_entry.id   AF-A0A946Y1F4-F1
#
_cell.length_a   1.000
_cell.length_b   1.000
_cell.length_c   1.000
_cell.angle_alpha   90.00
_cell.angle_beta   90.00
_cell.angle_gamma   90.00
#
_symmetry.space_group_name_H-M   'P 1'
#
loop_
_entity.id
_entity.type
_entity.pdbx_description
1 polymer ?
#
loop_
_entity_poly.entity_id
_entity_poly.type
_entity_poly.pdbx_seq_one_letter_code
_entity_poly.pdbx_strand_id
1 'polypeptide(L)'
;MKRMLLLIVFLPAAGALAQQESDLDSNFDKTNIVIEADEHACYHFDVYVAASIRQQRRGLMYVRELPPGSGMLFVYDRPGTRSMWMKNTYIPLDMLFIRGDGTVESVVERTKPLSLTSISSGEPVVYVLELNGGTAAELGIGTRSRVHFADPEIR
;
A
#
# COMPACT_ATOMS: atom_id res chain seq x y z
N MET A 1 -12.83 40.25 -41.23
CA MET A 1 -13.37 39.44 -40.11
C MET A 1 -12.22 38.64 -39.50
N LYS A 2 -11.61 39.10 -38.40
CA LYS A 2 -10.51 38.38 -37.71
C LYS A 2 -11.10 37.33 -36.79
N ARG A 3 -10.82 36.04 -37.07
CA ARG A 3 -11.17 34.93 -36.17
C ARG A 3 -10.18 34.91 -35.01
N MET A 4 -10.66 35.19 -33.80
CA MET A 4 -9.90 35.07 -32.55
C MET A 4 -9.86 33.58 -32.17
N LEU A 5 -8.66 32.98 -32.19
CA LEU A 5 -8.45 31.62 -31.71
C LEU A 5 -8.26 31.67 -30.19
N LEU A 6 -9.20 31.12 -29.41
CA LEU A 6 -9.08 31.00 -27.96
C LEU A 6 -8.16 29.82 -27.64
N LEU A 7 -6.94 30.10 -27.18
CA LEU A 7 -6.03 29.09 -26.65
C LEU A 7 -6.50 28.72 -25.24
N ILE A 8 -7.11 27.56 -25.05
CA ILE A 8 -7.37 27.00 -23.72
C ILE A 8 -6.08 26.35 -23.24
N VAL A 9 -5.38 27.02 -22.33
CA VAL A 9 -4.23 26.45 -21.62
C VAL A 9 -4.77 25.57 -20.50
N PHE A 10 -4.66 24.25 -20.65
CA PHE A 10 -4.88 23.30 -19.55
C PHE A 10 -3.66 23.37 -18.61
N LEU A 11 -3.85 23.87 -17.39
CA LEU A 11 -2.84 23.77 -16.32
C LEU A 11 -2.79 22.31 -15.80
N PRO A 12 -1.61 21.74 -15.52
CA PRO A 12 -1.45 20.30 -15.30
C PRO A 12 -1.84 19.87 -13.87
N ALA A 13 -2.09 18.57 -13.72
CA ALA A 13 -2.54 17.84 -12.52
C ALA A 13 -1.59 17.85 -11.30
N ALA A 14 -0.55 18.69 -11.27
CA ALA A 14 0.49 18.68 -10.22
C ALA A 14 -0.04 19.01 -8.81
N GLY A 15 -1.12 19.80 -8.70
CA GLY A 15 -1.70 20.17 -7.41
C GLY A 15 -2.37 19.02 -6.66
N ALA A 16 -2.97 18.05 -7.37
CA ALA A 16 -3.69 16.95 -6.74
C ALA A 16 -2.74 15.92 -6.10
N LEU A 17 -1.62 15.64 -6.75
CA LEU A 17 -0.55 14.78 -6.25
C LEU A 17 0.07 15.35 -4.97
N ALA A 18 0.49 16.62 -5.00
CA ALA A 18 1.08 17.27 -3.84
C ALA A 18 0.09 17.36 -2.66
N GLN A 19 -1.19 17.61 -2.93
CA GLN A 19 -2.23 17.60 -1.89
C GLN A 19 -2.39 16.22 -1.25
N GLN A 20 -2.31 15.15 -2.03
CA GLN A 20 -2.43 13.79 -1.52
C GLN A 20 -1.22 13.34 -0.71
N GLU A 21 0.01 13.61 -1.18
CA GLU A 21 1.22 13.36 -0.40
C GLU A 21 1.14 14.12 0.93
N SER A 22 0.75 15.39 0.89
CA SER A 22 0.59 16.18 2.12
C SER A 22 -0.46 15.62 3.08
N ASP A 23 -1.53 15.00 2.57
CA ASP A 23 -2.57 14.37 3.37
C ASP A 23 -2.10 13.05 4.00
N LEU A 24 -1.38 12.20 3.26
CA LEU A 24 -0.79 10.99 3.84
C LEU A 24 0.27 11.35 4.88
N ASP A 25 1.17 12.28 4.57
CA ASP A 25 2.23 12.76 5.46
C ASP A 25 1.68 13.36 6.77
N SER A 26 0.50 13.99 6.72
CA SER A 26 -0.14 14.57 7.90
C SER A 26 -0.86 13.56 8.79
N ASN A 27 -1.10 12.33 8.31
CA ASN A 27 -1.97 11.37 8.98
C ASN A 27 -1.33 10.02 9.32
N PHE A 28 -0.18 9.72 8.74
CA PHE A 28 0.52 8.45 8.91
C PHE A 28 2.01 8.69 9.08
N ASP A 29 2.60 8.00 10.04
CA ASP A 29 4.06 7.93 10.17
C ASP A 29 4.63 7.12 9.01
N LYS A 30 5.92 7.29 8.72
CA LYS A 30 6.65 6.56 7.70
C LYS A 30 7.76 5.71 8.30
N THR A 31 8.04 4.58 7.66
CA THR A 31 9.20 3.74 7.97
C THR A 31 9.75 3.10 6.69
N ASN A 32 10.96 2.54 6.77
CA ASN A 32 11.53 1.73 5.70
C ASN A 32 11.39 0.25 6.04
N ILE A 33 11.05 -0.55 5.04
CA ILE A 33 11.09 -2.01 5.10
C ILE A 33 11.93 -2.56 3.96
N VAL A 34 12.45 -3.76 4.16
CA VAL A 34 13.10 -4.55 3.11
C VAL A 34 12.29 -5.80 2.86
N ILE A 35 11.95 -6.06 1.60
CA ILE A 35 11.35 -7.33 1.19
C ILE A 35 12.45 -8.17 0.56
N GLU A 36 12.78 -9.29 1.18
CA GLU A 36 13.56 -10.36 0.58
C GLU A 36 12.60 -11.24 -0.23
N ALA A 37 12.70 -11.16 -1.56
CA ALA A 37 11.88 -11.89 -2.51
C ALA A 37 12.34 -13.36 -2.67
N ASP A 38 11.59 -14.16 -3.43
CA ASP A 38 11.76 -15.63 -3.51
C ASP A 38 13.15 -16.07 -3.99
N GLU A 39 13.83 -15.28 -4.84
CA GLU A 39 15.21 -15.52 -5.31
C GLU A 39 16.28 -14.73 -4.52
N HIS A 40 15.97 -14.35 -3.27
CA HIS A 40 16.83 -13.57 -2.37
C HIS A 40 17.20 -12.16 -2.87
N ALA A 41 16.46 -11.63 -3.86
CA ALA A 41 16.55 -10.22 -4.22
C ALA A 41 15.94 -9.36 -3.09
N CYS A 42 16.64 -8.31 -2.68
CA CYS A 42 16.17 -7.39 -1.63
C CYS A 42 15.69 -6.08 -2.24
N TYR A 43 14.49 -5.66 -1.88
CA TYR A 43 13.88 -4.41 -2.32
C TYR A 43 13.50 -3.52 -1.13
N HIS A 44 13.88 -2.25 -1.20
CA HIS A 44 13.52 -1.26 -0.19
C HIS A 44 12.19 -0.61 -0.53
N PHE A 45 11.35 -0.43 0.49
CA PHE A 45 10.10 0.31 0.37
C PHE A 45 9.96 1.32 1.51
N ASP A 46 9.52 2.53 1.16
CA ASP A 46 9.10 3.54 2.11
C ASP A 46 7.59 3.41 2.32
N VAL A 47 7.18 2.99 3.51
CA VAL A 47 5.79 2.64 3.79
C VAL A 47 5.18 3.58 4.83
N TYR A 48 3.94 3.98 4.58
CA TYR A 48 3.09 4.63 5.58
C TYR A 48 2.61 3.60 6.60
N VAL A 49 2.55 3.96 7.88
CA VAL A 49 2.20 3.03 8.96
C VAL A 49 0.78 3.30 9.47
N ALA A 50 -0.08 2.29 9.34
CA ALA A 50 -1.44 2.29 9.86
C ALA A 50 -1.52 1.45 11.15
N ALA A 51 -1.14 2.05 12.29
CA ALA A 51 -1.12 1.37 13.59
C ALA A 51 -2.40 1.56 14.41
N SER A 52 -3.10 2.69 14.27
CA SER A 52 -4.37 2.93 14.99
C SER A 52 -5.57 2.37 14.22
N ILE A 53 -6.65 2.02 14.94
CA ILE A 53 -7.93 1.61 14.33
C ILE A 53 -8.44 2.64 13.30
N ARG A 54 -8.23 3.94 13.57
CA ARG A 54 -8.63 5.01 12.64
C ARG A 54 -7.82 4.95 11.35
N GLN A 55 -6.50 4.80 11.44
CA GLN A 55 -5.61 4.67 10.29
C GLN A 55 -5.90 3.39 9.51
N GLN A 56 -6.05 2.25 10.19
CA GLN A 56 -6.36 0.96 9.56
C GLN A 56 -7.69 0.99 8.81
N ARG A 57 -8.72 1.65 9.35
CA ARG A 57 -10.02 1.80 8.66
C ARG A 57 -9.95 2.74 7.46
N ARG A 58 -9.04 3.70 7.48
CA ARG A 58 -8.82 4.66 6.41
C ARG A 58 -8.01 4.02 5.28
N GLY A 59 -6.89 3.38 5.59
CA GLY A 59 -5.97 2.83 4.58
C GLY A 59 -5.59 3.86 3.52
N LEU A 60 -5.46 3.39 2.28
CA LEU A 60 -5.24 4.21 1.08
C LEU A 60 -6.54 4.76 0.45
N MET A 61 -7.62 4.92 1.22
CA MET A 61 -8.84 5.56 0.71
C MET A 61 -8.54 6.95 0.17
N TYR A 62 -9.16 7.25 -0.96
CA TYR A 62 -9.06 8.51 -1.70
C TYR A 62 -7.72 8.81 -2.36
N VAL A 63 -6.72 7.95 -2.18
CA VAL A 63 -5.42 8.03 -2.87
C VAL A 63 -5.61 7.68 -4.36
N ARG A 64 -5.15 8.56 -5.23
CA ARG A 64 -5.17 8.52 -6.70
C ARG A 64 -3.88 8.01 -7.30
N GLU A 65 -2.78 8.12 -6.57
CA GLU A 65 -1.44 7.73 -7.03
C GLU A 65 -0.55 7.41 -5.83
N LEU A 66 0.16 6.30 -5.87
CA LEU A 66 1.13 5.94 -4.85
C LEU A 66 2.50 5.89 -5.52
N PRO A 67 3.51 6.64 -5.05
CA PRO A 67 4.82 6.63 -5.67
C PRO A 67 5.39 5.20 -5.79
N PRO A 68 6.14 4.89 -6.87
CA PRO A 68 6.88 3.64 -6.96
C PRO A 68 7.81 3.47 -5.75
N GLY A 69 7.93 2.24 -5.24
CA GLY A 69 8.71 1.98 -4.03
C GLY A 69 8.03 2.45 -2.73
N SER A 70 6.77 2.86 -2.78
CA SER A 70 5.97 3.16 -1.59
C SER A 70 4.87 2.13 -1.32
N GLY A 71 4.40 2.10 -0.08
CA GLY A 71 3.34 1.20 0.37
C GLY A 71 2.63 1.69 1.62
N MET A 72 1.71 0.88 2.14
CA MET A 72 1.11 1.07 3.45
C MET A 72 1.18 -0.22 4.27
N LEU A 73 1.79 -0.14 5.45
CA LEU A 73 1.91 -1.23 6.41
C LEU A 73 0.85 -1.09 7.50
N PHE A 74 -0.06 -2.04 7.56
CA PHE A 74 -1.03 -2.18 8.63
C PHE A 74 -0.42 -3.05 9.73
N VAL A 75 -0.39 -2.52 10.95
CA VAL A 75 0.20 -3.20 12.13
C VAL A 75 -0.92 -3.51 13.12
N TYR A 76 -0.97 -4.75 13.61
CA TYR A 76 -1.98 -5.20 14.57
C TYR A 76 -1.34 -5.77 15.84
N ASP A 77 -1.79 -5.32 17.01
CA ASP A 77 -1.23 -5.69 18.32
C ASP A 77 -1.19 -7.20 18.63
N ARG A 78 -2.00 -8.00 17.93
CA ARG A 78 -2.10 -9.45 18.16
C ARG A 78 -2.27 -10.18 16.83
N PRO A 79 -1.79 -11.44 16.73
CA PRO A 79 -2.12 -12.31 15.61
C PRO A 79 -3.64 -12.50 15.51
N GLY A 80 -4.16 -12.47 14.28
CA GLY A 80 -5.55 -12.84 14.02
C GLY A 80 -5.85 -12.81 12.53
N THR A 81 -6.95 -13.43 12.12
CA THR A 81 -7.40 -13.34 10.73
C THR A 81 -7.74 -11.87 10.42
N ARG A 82 -7.18 -11.34 9.34
CA ARG A 82 -7.38 -9.95 8.90
C ARG A 82 -8.14 -9.94 7.59
N SER A 83 -9.05 -8.98 7.48
CA SER A 83 -9.86 -8.77 6.28
C SER A 83 -9.70 -7.35 5.79
N MET A 84 -9.41 -7.23 4.49
CA MET A 84 -9.25 -5.98 3.78
C MET A 84 -10.35 -5.82 2.72
N TRP A 85 -10.50 -4.61 2.21
CA TRP A 85 -11.39 -4.29 1.10
C TRP A 85 -10.82 -3.10 0.32
N MET A 86 -11.47 -2.74 -0.79
CA MET A 86 -11.06 -1.61 -1.63
C MET A 86 -12.06 -0.45 -1.57
N LYS A 87 -12.85 -0.35 -0.50
CA LYS A 87 -13.83 0.72 -0.32
C LYS A 87 -13.14 2.07 -0.47
N ASN A 88 -13.58 2.91 -1.41
CA ASN A 88 -13.02 4.22 -1.69
C ASN A 88 -11.53 4.25 -2.08
N THR A 89 -10.94 3.11 -2.43
CA THR A 89 -9.55 3.03 -2.95
C THR A 89 -9.59 3.06 -4.47
N TYR A 90 -8.87 4.01 -5.08
CA TYR A 90 -8.93 4.27 -6.53
C TYR A 90 -7.83 3.61 -7.34
N ILE A 91 -6.71 3.27 -6.71
CA ILE A 91 -5.59 2.56 -7.32
C ILE A 91 -5.72 1.05 -7.07
N PRO A 92 -5.35 0.19 -8.05
CA PRO A 92 -5.22 -1.23 -7.77
C PRO A 92 -4.03 -1.46 -6.83
N LEU A 93 -4.17 -2.41 -5.91
CA LEU A 93 -3.14 -2.72 -4.92
C LEU A 93 -2.80 -4.22 -4.93
N ASP A 94 -1.56 -4.54 -4.61
CA ASP A 94 -1.18 -5.88 -4.16
C ASP A 94 -1.27 -5.90 -2.63
N MET A 95 -1.83 -6.96 -2.05
CA MET A 95 -1.95 -7.15 -0.60
C MET A 95 -1.14 -8.36 -0.16
N LEU A 96 -0.13 -8.14 0.66
CA LEU A 96 0.66 -9.19 1.30
C LEU A 96 0.16 -9.35 2.74
N PHE A 97 -0.30 -10.55 3.08
CA PHE A 97 -0.65 -10.91 4.46
C PHE A 97 0.57 -11.52 5.13
N ILE A 98 1.02 -10.98 6.26
CA ILE A 98 2.37 -11.25 6.80
C ILE A 98 2.29 -11.68 8.26
N ARG A 99 2.95 -12.80 8.58
CA ARG A 99 3.02 -13.36 9.93
C ARG A 99 3.91 -12.50 10.83
N GLY A 100 3.82 -12.71 12.15
CA GLY A 100 4.57 -11.91 13.13
C GLY A 100 6.09 -11.99 13.00
N ASP A 101 6.62 -13.05 12.37
CA ASP A 101 8.05 -13.21 12.10
C ASP A 101 8.49 -12.58 10.76
N GLY A 102 7.58 -11.91 10.05
CA GLY A 102 7.84 -11.27 8.76
C GLY A 102 7.66 -12.19 7.54
N THR A 103 7.34 -13.47 7.70
CA THR A 103 7.06 -14.34 6.54
C THR A 103 5.76 -13.93 5.84
N VAL A 104 5.80 -13.89 4.51
CA VAL A 104 4.60 -13.64 3.70
C VAL A 104 3.77 -14.91 3.65
N GLU A 105 2.54 -14.83 4.18
CA GLU A 105 1.61 -15.95 4.16
C GLU A 105 0.91 -16.08 2.81
N SER A 106 0.40 -14.97 2.29
CA SER A 106 -0.28 -14.95 1.00
C SER A 106 -0.17 -13.59 0.36
N VAL A 107 -0.33 -13.58 -0.97
CA VAL A 107 -0.35 -12.37 -1.78
C VAL A 107 -1.64 -12.37 -2.60
N VAL A 108 -2.35 -11.25 -2.60
CA VAL A 108 -3.49 -11.00 -3.48
C VAL A 108 -3.10 -9.86 -4.40
N GLU A 109 -2.82 -10.20 -5.65
CA GLU A 109 -2.37 -9.23 -6.65
C GLU A 109 -3.53 -8.46 -7.28
N ARG A 110 -3.25 -7.22 -7.68
CA ARG A 110 -4.10 -6.36 -8.53
C ARG A 110 -5.57 -6.35 -8.08
N THR A 111 -5.76 -6.09 -6.79
CA THR A 111 -7.08 -5.95 -6.18
C THR A 111 -7.95 -4.93 -6.94
N LYS A 112 -9.25 -5.17 -6.96
CA LYS A 112 -10.20 -4.37 -7.76
C LYS A 112 -10.56 -3.06 -7.03
N PRO A 113 -10.24 -1.87 -7.60
CA PRO A 113 -10.63 -0.60 -7.02
C PRO A 113 -12.12 -0.53 -6.71
N LEU A 114 -12.47 0.15 -5.61
CA LEU A 114 -13.85 0.37 -5.14
C LEU A 114 -14.64 -0.89 -4.74
N SER A 115 -14.01 -2.07 -4.78
CA SER A 115 -14.66 -3.32 -4.37
C SER A 115 -14.91 -3.38 -2.86
N LEU A 116 -16.10 -3.85 -2.48
CA LEU A 116 -16.45 -4.15 -1.08
C LEU A 116 -16.31 -5.64 -0.74
N THR A 117 -15.86 -6.45 -1.69
CA THR A 117 -15.56 -7.86 -1.44
C THR A 117 -14.44 -7.97 -0.41
N SER A 118 -14.69 -8.71 0.66
CA SER A 118 -13.70 -8.97 1.70
C SER A 118 -12.57 -9.84 1.16
N ILE A 119 -11.33 -9.43 1.42
CA ILE A 119 -10.11 -10.18 1.12
C ILE A 119 -9.52 -10.60 2.46
N SER A 120 -9.56 -11.90 2.78
CA SER A 120 -9.15 -12.43 4.08
C SER A 120 -7.76 -13.05 4.02
N SER A 121 -6.99 -12.91 5.09
CA SER A 121 -5.70 -13.59 5.27
C SER A 121 -5.84 -15.12 5.37
N GLY A 122 -7.04 -15.63 5.66
CA GLY A 122 -7.32 -17.05 5.89
C GLY A 122 -6.80 -17.55 7.25
N GLU A 123 -5.57 -17.17 7.61
CA GLU A 123 -4.84 -17.57 8.80
C GLU A 123 -4.49 -16.34 9.68
N PRO A 124 -4.08 -16.55 10.95
CA PRO A 124 -3.62 -15.46 11.80
C PRO A 124 -2.35 -14.76 11.27
N VAL A 125 -2.45 -13.45 11.08
CA VAL A 125 -1.35 -12.57 10.67
C VAL A 125 -1.25 -11.35 11.60
N VAL A 126 -0.09 -10.70 11.59
CA VAL A 126 0.21 -9.50 12.42
C VAL A 126 0.32 -8.26 11.55
N TYR A 127 0.66 -8.42 10.27
CA TYR A 127 0.74 -7.31 9.33
C TYR A 127 -0.01 -7.57 8.04
N VAL A 128 -0.42 -6.48 7.40
CA VAL A 128 -0.80 -6.46 5.99
C VAL A 128 -0.02 -5.35 5.31
N LEU A 129 0.61 -5.63 4.18
CA LEU A 129 1.30 -4.63 3.37
C LEU A 129 0.53 -4.43 2.06
N GLU A 130 0.14 -3.19 1.79
CA GLU A 130 -0.41 -2.75 0.51
C GLU A 130 0.72 -2.12 -0.33
N LEU A 131 0.89 -2.60 -1.56
CA LEU A 131 1.80 -2.05 -2.58
C LEU A 131 0.99 -1.66 -3.83
N ASN A 132 1.61 -0.91 -4.76
CA ASN A 132 1.01 -0.68 -6.07
C ASN A 132 0.66 -2.01 -6.76
N GLY A 133 -0.49 -2.06 -7.43
CA GLY A 133 -0.98 -3.27 -8.09
C GLY A 133 -0.01 -3.78 -9.16
N GLY A 134 0.44 -5.02 -9.00
CA GLY A 134 1.37 -5.71 -9.90
C GLY A 134 2.84 -5.68 -9.48
N THR A 135 3.19 -4.93 -8.43
CA THR A 135 4.56 -4.89 -7.89
C THR A 135 5.03 -6.27 -7.44
N ALA A 136 4.16 -7.10 -6.85
CA ALA A 136 4.54 -8.42 -6.37
C ALA A 136 4.96 -9.35 -7.52
N ALA A 137 4.17 -9.39 -8.60
CA ALA A 137 4.55 -10.14 -9.80
C ALA A 137 5.83 -9.62 -10.47
N GLU A 138 6.00 -8.29 -10.54
CA GLU A 138 7.18 -7.68 -11.16
C GLU A 138 8.48 -8.04 -10.43
N LEU A 139 8.41 -8.09 -9.10
CA LEU A 139 9.59 -8.27 -8.24
C LEU A 139 9.78 -9.70 -7.72
N GLY A 140 8.88 -10.62 -8.08
CA GLY A 140 8.93 -12.01 -7.61
C GLY A 140 8.63 -12.16 -6.12
N ILE A 141 7.74 -11.33 -5.59
CA ILE A 141 7.34 -11.36 -4.18
C ILE A 141 6.18 -12.36 -4.02
N GLY A 142 6.41 -13.40 -3.23
CA GLY A 142 5.48 -14.52 -3.04
C GLY A 142 5.55 -15.09 -1.62
N THR A 143 5.05 -16.31 -1.44
CA THR A 143 4.97 -16.97 -0.12
C THR A 143 6.30 -17.49 0.42
N ARG A 144 7.39 -17.40 -0.37
CA ARG A 144 8.75 -17.68 0.12
C ARG A 144 9.47 -16.40 0.55
N SER A 145 8.84 -15.25 0.37
CA SER A 145 9.41 -13.95 0.69
C SER A 145 9.29 -13.62 2.18
N ARG A 146 10.17 -12.71 2.64
CA ARG A 146 10.19 -12.21 4.02
C ARG A 146 10.29 -10.69 4.04
N VAL A 147 9.50 -10.07 4.91
CA VAL A 147 9.59 -8.64 5.22
C VAL A 147 10.46 -8.43 6.46
N HIS A 148 11.45 -7.56 6.31
CA HIS A 148 12.36 -7.14 7.36
C HIS A 148 12.04 -5.68 7.73
N PHE A 149 11.74 -5.45 9.00
CA PHE A 149 11.39 -4.13 9.53
C PHE A 149 12.65 -3.43 10.05
N ALA A 150 12.93 -2.22 9.57
CA ALA A 150 14.10 -1.46 10.01
C ALA A 150 13.95 -0.93 11.44
N ASP A 151 12.71 -0.62 11.85
CA ASP A 151 12.39 -0.14 13.18
C ASP A 151 11.98 -1.31 14.11
N PRO A 152 12.72 -1.59 15.20
CA PRO A 152 12.37 -2.65 16.14
C PRO A 152 11.06 -2.40 16.90
N GLU A 153 10.56 -1.16 16.96
CA GLU A 153 9.31 -0.80 17.65
C GLU A 153 8.06 -1.18 16.84
N ILE A 154 8.21 -1.62 15.58
CA ILE A 154 7.08 -2.02 14.70
C ILE A 154 6.61 -3.47 14.98
N ARG A 155 6.95 -4.06 16.13
CA ARG A 155 6.67 -5.47 16.47
C ARG A 155 5.46 -5.71 17.38
#